data_AF-A0A316E9I6-F1
#
_entry.id   AF-A0A316E9I6-F1
#
_cell.length_a   1.000
_cell.length_b   1.000
_cell.length_c   1.000
_cell.angle_alpha   90.00
_cell.angle_beta   90.00
_cell.angle_gamma   90.00
#
_symmetry.space_group_name_H-M   'P 1'
#
loop_
_entity.id
_entity.type
_entity.pdbx_description
1 polymer ?
#
loop_
_entity_poly.entity_id
_entity_poly.type
_entity_poly.pdbx_seq_one_letter_code
_entity_poly.pdbx_strand_id
1 'polypeptide(L)' 'MVIHKTPFSNIQQELLKLYSHQVADSDLLAIKDLIGEYFAKRLSQMADIAWEKNNWTNDDMDSILNDTNQ' A
#
# COMPACT_ATOMS: atom_id res chain seq x y z
N MET A 1 2.95 -34.25 14.77
CA MET A 1 2.87 -33.72 13.40
C MET A 1 3.12 -32.21 13.49
N VAL A 2 4.27 -31.72 13.02
CA VAL A 2 4.62 -30.29 13.14
C VAL A 2 4.12 -29.59 11.89
N ILE A 3 3.11 -28.74 12.02
CA ILE A 3 2.66 -27.88 10.92
C ILE A 3 3.76 -26.83 10.70
N HIS A 4 4.56 -27.01 9.66
CA HIS A 4 5.46 -25.97 9.20
C HIS A 4 4.62 -24.83 8.63
N LYS A 5 4.34 -23.83 9.47
CA LYS A 5 3.85 -22.54 9.01
C LYS A 5 4.97 -21.97 8.15
N THR A 6 4.80 -21.97 6.83
CA THR A 6 5.74 -21.30 5.93
C THR A 6 5.92 -19.87 6.45
N PRO A 7 7.15 -19.36 6.60
CA PRO A 7 7.42 -18.04 7.20
C PRO A 7 6.98 -16.88 6.30
N PHE A 8 6.27 -17.19 5.21
CA PHE A 8 5.92 -16.28 4.16
C PHE A 8 4.43 -15.95 4.22
N SER A 9 4.13 -14.65 4.18
CA SER A 9 2.78 -14.15 3.96
C SER A 9 2.24 -14.66 2.62
N ASN A 10 0.92 -14.60 2.46
CA ASN A 10 0.24 -14.97 1.22
C ASN A 10 0.87 -14.29 -0.02
N ILE A 11 1.16 -12.99 0.06
CA ILE A 11 1.77 -12.26 -1.07
C ILE A 11 3.20 -12.74 -1.35
N GLN A 12 3.98 -13.06 -0.31
CA GLN A 12 5.33 -13.60 -0.48
C GLN A 12 5.29 -14.99 -1.15
N GLN A 13 4.31 -15.83 -0.83
CA GLN A 13 4.14 -17.14 -1.48
C GLN A 13 3.79 -17.02 -2.97
N GLU A 14 2.90 -16.08 -3.33
CA GLU A 14 2.54 -15.84 -4.74
C GLU A 14 3.72 -15.27 -5.54
N LEU A 15 4.49 -14.35 -4.96
CA LEU A 15 5.71 -13.84 -5.60
C LEU A 15 6.73 -14.97 -5.84
N LEU A 16 6.92 -15.88 -4.89
CA LEU A 16 7.81 -17.04 -5.08
C LEU A 16 7.36 -17.96 -6.22
N LYS A 17 6.05 -18.20 -6.36
CA LYS A 17 5.50 -18.96 -7.50
C LYS A 17 5.75 -18.23 -8.82
N LEU A 18 5.51 -16.92 -8.84
CA LEU A 18 5.74 -16.08 -10.00
C LEU A 18 7.23 -16.14 -10.43
N TYR A 19 8.17 -16.01 -9.50
CA TYR A 19 9.62 -16.05 -9.78
C TYR A 19 10.10 -17.41 -10.34
N SER A 20 9.36 -18.49 -10.07
CA SER A 20 9.72 -19.82 -10.59
C SER A 20 9.67 -19.91 -12.13
N HIS A 21 9.07 -18.91 -12.79
CA HIS A 21 8.94 -18.82 -14.24
C HIS A 21 10.01 -17.97 -14.93
N GLN A 22 11.11 -17.59 -14.25
CA GLN A 22 12.17 -16.71 -14.81
C GLN A 22 11.60 -15.40 -15.41
N VAL A 23 10.84 -14.69 -14.58
CA VAL A 23 10.24 -13.40 -14.92
C VAL A 23 11.33 -12.38 -15.23
N ALA A 24 11.14 -11.58 -16.28
CA ALA A 24 12.07 -10.52 -16.63
C ALA A 24 12.04 -9.40 -15.57
N ASP A 25 13.18 -8.75 -15.35
CA ASP A 25 13.28 -7.64 -14.37
C ASP A 25 12.29 -6.48 -14.68
N SER A 26 11.96 -6.27 -15.96
CA SER A 26 10.95 -5.28 -16.37
C SER A 26 9.56 -5.60 -15.84
N ASP A 27 9.18 -6.88 -15.83
CA ASP A 27 7.88 -7.31 -15.33
C ASP A 27 7.85 -7.25 -13.79
N LEU A 28 8.98 -7.53 -13.14
CA LEU A 28 9.13 -7.34 -11.69
C LEU A 28 8.93 -5.87 -11.30
N LEU A 29 9.51 -4.95 -12.06
CA LEU A 29 9.34 -3.51 -11.86
C LEU A 29 7.87 -3.11 -12.04
N ALA A 30 7.22 -3.56 -13.12
CA ALA A 30 5.82 -3.28 -13.38
C ALA A 30 4.89 -3.78 -12.25
N ILE A 31 5.18 -4.96 -11.69
CA ILE A 31 4.42 -5.50 -10.55
C ILE A 31 4.64 -4.67 -9.28
N LYS A 32 5.88 -4.23 -9.03
CA LYS A 32 6.19 -3.34 -7.91
C LYS A 32 5.42 -2.02 -8.03
N ASP A 33 5.38 -1.43 -9.22
CA ASP A 33 4.67 -0.20 -9.50
C ASP A 33 3.16 -0.38 -9.30
N LEU A 34 2.58 -1.47 -9.80
CA LEU A 34 1.16 -1.81 -9.60
C LEU A 34 0.79 -1.93 -8.11
N ILE A 35 1.66 -2.55 -7.30
CA ILE A 35 1.47 -2.65 -5.85
C ILE A 35 1.53 -1.24 -5.23
N GLY A 36 2.50 -0.41 -5.64
CA GLY A 36 2.62 0.98 -5.18
C GLY A 36 1.39 1.81 -5.49
N GLU A 37 0.90 1.75 -6.74
CA GLU A 37 -0.32 2.43 -7.19
C GLU A 37 -1.55 1.99 -6.39
N TYR A 38 -1.69 0.70 -6.12
CA TYR A 38 -2.80 0.18 -5.32
C TYR A 38 -2.82 0.78 -3.91
N PHE A 39 -1.67 0.81 -3.23
CA PHE A 39 -1.59 1.38 -1.89
C PHE A 39 -1.75 2.90 -1.88
N ALA A 40 -1.17 3.61 -2.86
CA ALA A 40 -1.36 5.05 -3.01
C ALA A 40 -2.84 5.40 -3.18
N LYS A 41 -3.54 4.71 -4.10
CA LYS A 41 -4.97 4.89 -4.33
C LYS A 41 -5.80 4.61 -3.08
N ARG A 42 -5.49 3.52 -2.37
CA ARG A 42 -6.18 3.18 -1.12
C ARG A 42 -5.95 4.24 -0.04
N LEU A 43 -4.73 4.75 0.09
CA LEU A 43 -4.39 5.80 1.06
C LEU A 43 -5.15 7.10 0.75
N SER A 44 -5.18 7.52 -0.51
CA SER A 44 -5.96 8.69 -0.94
C SER A 44 -7.45 8.52 -0.62
N GLN A 45 -8.03 7.36 -0.93
CA GLN A 45 -9.43 7.09 -0.59
C GLN A 45 -9.70 7.12 0.92
N MET A 46 -8.76 6.63 1.73
CA MET A 46 -8.89 6.70 3.18
C MET A 46 -8.79 8.14 3.69
N ALA A 47 -7.94 8.98 3.09
CA ALA A 47 -7.86 10.40 3.38
C ALA A 47 -9.17 11.13 3.01
N ASP A 48 -9.73 10.86 1.84
CA ASP A 48 -11.01 11.42 1.39
C ASP A 48 -12.16 11.04 2.35
N ILE A 49 -12.24 9.76 2.74
CA ILE A 49 -13.26 9.28 3.70
C ILE A 49 -13.09 9.97 5.07
N ALA A 50 -11.86 10.13 5.54
CA ALA A 50 -11.58 10.81 6.80
C ALA A 50 -11.96 12.30 6.73
N TRP A 51 -11.65 12.94 5.61
CA TRP A 51 -12.00 14.33 5.32
C TRP A 51 -13.51 14.55 5.40
N GLU A 52 -14.28 13.75 4.66
CA GLU A 52 -15.74 13.82 4.66
C GLU A 52 -16.33 13.52 6.03
N LYS A 53 -15.85 12.47 6.71
CA LYS A 53 -16.38 12.06 8.02
C LYS A 53 -16.19 13.14 9.10
N ASN A 54 -15.09 13.88 9.04
CA ASN A 54 -14.81 14.93 10.00
C ASN A 54 -15.36 16.30 9.58
N ASN A 55 -16.03 16.40 8.42
CA ASN A 55 -16.46 17.65 7.79
C ASN A 55 -15.33 18.68 7.72
N TRP A 56 -14.12 18.21 7.38
CA TRP A 56 -12.97 19.09 7.27
C TRP A 56 -13.16 20.09 6.12
N THR A 57 -12.66 21.28 6.35
CA THR A 57 -12.62 22.41 5.44
C THR A 57 -11.19 22.73 5.07
N ASN A 58 -10.99 23.58 4.06
CA ASN A 58 -9.64 24.00 3.69
C ASN A 58 -8.89 24.64 4.86
N ASP A 59 -9.59 25.32 5.76
CA ASP A 59 -9.01 25.91 6.97
C ASP A 59 -8.47 24.84 7.93
N ASP A 60 -9.12 23.67 8.00
CA ASP A 60 -8.63 22.52 8.78
C ASP A 60 -7.36 21.94 8.16
N MET A 61 -7.25 21.90 6.82
CA MET A 61 -6.03 21.47 6.14
C MET A 61 -4.87 22.42 6.43
N ASP A 62 -5.12 23.73 6.36
CA ASP A 62 -4.11 24.76 6.66
C ASP A 62 -3.65 24.65 8.12
N SER A 63 -4.55 24.33 9.05
CA SER A 63 -4.21 24.05 10.44
C SER A 63 -3.33 22.81 10.58
N ILE A 64 -3.68 21.69 9.91
CA ILE A 64 -2.91 20.44 9.95
C ILE A 64 -1.50 20.60 9.35
N LEU A 65 -1.39 21.34 8.24
CA LEU A 65 -0.12 21.54 7.53
C LEU A 65 0.83 22.50 8.26
N ASN A 66 0.28 23.45 9.01
CA ASN A 66 1.04 24.44 9.77
C ASN A 66 1.21 24.06 11.25
N ASP A 67 0.67 22.92 11.70
CA ASP A 67 0.92 22.42 13.05
C ASP A 67 2.39 21.98 13.17
N THR A 68 3.17 22.80 13.86
CA THR A 68 4.62 22.62 14.09
C THR A 68 4.99 21.46 15.01
N ASN A 69 4.02 20.63 15.43
CA ASN A 69 4.26 19.45 16.27
C ASN A 69 4.28 18.10 15.51
N GLN A 70 4.37 18.11 14.17
CA GLN A 70 4.62 16.89 13.38
C GLN A 70 6.07 16.39 13.50
#